data_AF-A0A815PBH4-F1
#
_entry.id   AF-A0A815PBH4-F1
#
_cell.length_a   1.000
_cell.length_b   1.000
_cell.length_c   1.000
_cell.angle_alpha   90.00
_cell.angle_beta   90.00
_cell.angle_gamma   90.00
#
_symmetry.space_group_name_H-M   'P 1'
#
loop_
_entity.id
_entity.type
_entity.pdbx_description
1 polymer ?
#
loop_
_entity_poly.entity_id
_entity_poly.type
_entity_poly.pdbx_seq_one_letter_code
_entity_poly.pdbx_strand_id
1 'polypeptide(L)'
;MMKNSDWFSSKDYAGEKTFLLWSSLTNTIPTLFWFLLYILKDEFIFEKVFNEINEHFPKEFFDNIQHISFNDNILHDKLICCIYLESIINESLRLYSNSMIMRKSIKNFEFTLHDKRKIFIKKNSLLRYILILLKMIQTILLLQINLFLIDL
;
A
#
# COMPACT_ATOMS: atom_id res chain seq x y z
N MET A 1 1.88 17.86 -29.35
CA MET A 1 2.64 16.62 -29.64
C MET A 1 4.11 16.92 -29.36
N MET A 2 4.64 16.53 -28.20
CA MET A 2 6.04 16.82 -27.84
C MET A 2 6.96 16.05 -28.77
N LYS A 3 7.86 16.77 -29.46
CA LYS A 3 8.92 16.17 -30.28
C LYS A 3 9.79 15.30 -29.36
N ASN A 4 9.94 14.02 -29.70
CA ASN A 4 10.93 13.14 -29.08
C ASN A 4 12.26 13.88 -29.07
N SER A 5 12.85 14.02 -27.88
CA SER A 5 14.21 14.52 -27.76
C SER A 5 15.15 13.51 -28.41
N ASP A 6 16.23 13.95 -29.06
CA ASP A 6 17.14 13.09 -29.84
C ASP A 6 17.76 11.92 -29.03
N TRP A 7 17.63 11.96 -27.70
CA TRP A 7 18.12 10.97 -26.74
C TRP A 7 17.05 9.95 -26.28
N PHE A 8 15.78 10.10 -26.67
CA PHE A 8 14.69 9.22 -26.24
C PHE A 8 13.88 8.71 -27.43
N SER A 9 14.12 7.44 -27.80
CA SER A 9 13.46 6.81 -28.94
C SER A 9 11.98 6.56 -28.65
N SER A 10 11.17 6.42 -29.71
CA SER A 10 9.79 5.92 -29.57
C SER A 10 9.71 4.56 -28.88
N LYS A 11 10.77 3.73 -29.00
CA LYS A 11 10.88 2.47 -28.26
C LYS A 11 11.05 2.69 -26.75
N ASP A 12 11.85 3.67 -26.36
CA ASP A 12 12.06 4.03 -24.95
C ASP A 12 10.77 4.57 -24.33
N TYR A 13 10.01 5.37 -25.10
CA TYR A 13 8.68 5.83 -24.71
C TYR A 13 7.70 4.69 -24.47
N ALA A 14 7.62 3.73 -25.40
CA ALA A 14 6.78 2.54 -25.22
C ALA A 14 7.22 1.71 -23.99
N GLY A 15 8.53 1.60 -23.76
CA GLY A 15 9.10 0.96 -22.58
C GLY A 15 8.69 1.64 -21.28
N GLU A 16 8.79 2.97 -21.21
CA GLU A 16 8.35 3.79 -20.08
C GLU A 16 6.86 3.56 -19.77
N LYS A 17 5.99 3.62 -20.78
CA LYS A 17 4.54 3.40 -20.59
C LYS A 17 4.22 1.99 -20.13
N THR A 18 4.92 1.00 -20.65
CA THR A 18 4.78 -0.39 -20.22
C THR A 18 5.23 -0.57 -18.76
N PHE A 19 6.32 0.08 -18.36
CA PHE A 19 6.80 0.07 -16.98
C PHE A 19 5.80 0.73 -16.03
N LEU A 20 5.22 1.88 -16.41
CA LEU A 20 4.17 2.54 -15.62
C LEU A 20 2.94 1.65 -15.47
N LEU A 21 2.47 1.02 -16.54
CA LEU A 21 1.35 0.06 -16.51
C LEU A 21 1.65 -1.13 -15.59
N TRP A 22 2.85 -1.70 -15.71
CA TRP A 22 3.29 -2.78 -14.83
C TRP A 22 3.30 -2.32 -13.36
N SER A 23 3.85 -1.14 -13.08
CA SER A 23 3.94 -0.60 -11.71
C SER A 23 2.56 -0.35 -11.07
N SER A 24 1.56 0.04 -11.86
CA SER A 24 0.21 0.34 -11.35
C SER A 24 -0.63 -0.92 -11.12
N LEU A 25 -0.41 -1.99 -11.89
CA LEU A 25 -1.24 -3.19 -11.83
C LEU A 25 -0.67 -4.31 -10.96
N THR A 26 0.65 -4.48 -10.95
CA THR A 26 1.30 -5.67 -10.37
C THR A 26 1.09 -5.86 -8.89
N ASN A 27 0.96 -4.76 -8.14
CA ASN A 27 0.63 -4.83 -6.72
C ASN A 27 -0.88 -4.74 -6.50
N THR A 28 -1.58 -3.88 -7.24
CA THR A 28 -3.01 -3.60 -7.07
C THR A 28 -3.89 -4.82 -7.29
N ILE A 29 -3.63 -5.62 -8.34
CA ILE A 29 -4.44 -6.81 -8.65
C ILE A 29 -4.33 -7.86 -7.52
N PRO A 30 -3.13 -8.27 -7.07
CA PRO A 30 -3.00 -9.15 -5.90
C PRO A 30 -3.58 -8.56 -4.61
N THR A 31 -3.44 -7.25 -4.36
CA THR A 31 -4.06 -6.62 -3.18
C THR A 31 -5.56 -6.86 -3.18
N LEU A 32 -6.21 -6.57 -4.31
CA LEU A 32 -7.65 -6.70 -4.45
C LEU A 32 -8.10 -8.15 -4.29
N PHE A 33 -7.36 -9.10 -4.87
CA PHE A 33 -7.64 -10.53 -4.71
C PHE A 33 -7.63 -10.95 -3.23
N TRP A 34 -6.57 -10.61 -2.48
CA TRP A 34 -6.47 -10.99 -1.07
C TRP A 34 -7.50 -10.28 -0.19
N PHE A 35 -7.72 -8.99 -0.45
CA PHE A 35 -8.76 -8.20 0.20
C PHE A 35 -10.15 -8.85 0.05
N LEU A 36 -10.56 -9.18 -1.18
CA LEU A 36 -11.85 -9.83 -1.43
C LEU A 36 -11.90 -11.22 -0.80
N LEU A 37 -10.82 -11.99 -0.89
CA LEU A 37 -10.77 -13.32 -0.28
C LEU A 37 -10.95 -13.26 1.24
N TYR A 38 -10.33 -12.30 1.93
CA TYR A 38 -10.46 -12.16 3.38
C TYR A 38 -11.85 -11.69 3.79
N ILE A 39 -12.45 -10.76 3.04
CA ILE A 39 -13.82 -10.32 3.28
C ILE A 39 -14.82 -11.46 3.06
N LEU A 40 -14.73 -12.19 1.95
CA LEU A 40 -15.70 -13.23 1.60
C LEU A 40 -15.58 -14.50 2.47
N LYS A 41 -14.48 -14.65 3.22
CA LYS A 41 -14.27 -15.77 4.14
C LYS A 41 -14.94 -15.59 5.49
N ASP A 42 -15.20 -14.36 5.91
CA ASP A 42 -15.73 -14.03 7.23
C ASP A 42 -16.97 -13.14 7.09
N GLU A 43 -18.14 -13.71 7.37
CA GLU A 43 -19.43 -13.04 7.28
C GLU A 43 -19.48 -11.78 8.15
N PHE A 44 -18.85 -11.80 9.33
CA PHE A 44 -18.81 -10.63 10.22
C PHE A 44 -18.02 -9.47 9.62
N ILE A 45 -16.86 -9.76 9.01
CA ILE A 45 -16.05 -8.74 8.34
C ILE A 45 -16.80 -8.18 7.12
N PHE A 46 -17.44 -9.06 6.35
CA PHE A 46 -18.26 -8.64 5.21
C PHE A 46 -19.37 -7.68 5.64
N GLU A 47 -20.16 -8.02 6.66
CA GLU A 47 -21.23 -7.16 7.14
C GLU A 47 -20.72 -5.79 7.62
N LYS A 48 -19.60 -5.75 8.36
CA LYS A 48 -19.01 -4.50 8.85
C LYS A 48 -18.58 -3.59 7.71
N VAL A 49 -17.83 -4.10 6.74
CA VAL A 49 -17.36 -3.32 5.59
C VAL A 49 -18.54 -2.92 4.69
N PHE A 50 -19.50 -3.81 4.47
CA PHE A 50 -20.67 -3.53 3.65
C PHE A 50 -21.55 -2.43 4.26
N ASN A 51 -21.78 -2.47 5.57
CA ASN A 51 -22.56 -1.45 6.28
C ASN A 51 -21.85 -0.08 6.24
N GLU A 52 -20.54 -0.04 6.46
CA GLU A 52 -19.75 1.18 6.36
C GLU A 52 -19.81 1.80 4.94
N ILE A 53 -19.70 0.97 3.90
CA ILE A 53 -19.83 1.44 2.52
C ILE A 53 -21.22 2.03 2.28
N ASN A 54 -22.29 1.35 2.73
CA ASN A 54 -23.65 1.87 2.54
C ASN A 54 -23.93 3.16 3.32
N GLU A 55 -23.29 3.34 4.47
CA GLU A 55 -23.41 4.56 5.28
C GLU A 55 -22.76 5.76 4.59
N HIS A 56 -21.53 5.60 4.08
CA HIS A 56 -20.80 6.70 3.44
C HIS A 56 -21.15 6.89 1.97
N PHE A 57 -21.55 5.82 1.29
CA PHE A 57 -21.90 5.77 -0.13
C PHE A 57 -23.29 5.16 -0.33
N PRO A 58 -24.37 5.90 -0.03
CA PRO A 58 -25.72 5.46 -0.35
C PRO A 58 -25.91 5.32 -1.87
N LYS A 59 -26.91 4.56 -2.33
CA LYS A 59 -27.17 4.32 -3.76
C LYS A 59 -27.27 5.61 -4.58
N GLU A 60 -27.91 6.64 -4.02
CA GLU A 60 -28.05 7.97 -4.63
C GLU A 60 -26.70 8.67 -4.87
N PHE A 61 -25.67 8.34 -4.07
CA PHE A 61 -24.33 8.80 -4.34
C PHE A 61 -23.81 8.19 -5.64
N PHE A 62 -23.96 6.88 -5.83
CA PHE A 62 -23.50 6.16 -7.02
C PHE A 62 -24.21 6.61 -8.30
N ASP A 63 -25.50 6.91 -8.22
CA ASP A 63 -26.29 7.41 -9.36
C ASP A 63 -25.78 8.78 -9.84
N ASN A 64 -25.22 9.58 -8.93
CA ASN A 64 -24.68 10.91 -9.22
C ASN A 64 -23.17 10.93 -9.49
N ILE A 65 -22.45 9.80 -9.39
CA ILE A 65 -20.98 9.75 -9.58
C ILE A 65 -20.54 10.30 -10.94
N GLN A 66 -21.36 10.14 -11.99
CA GLN A 66 -21.03 10.69 -13.31
C GLN A 66 -20.98 12.23 -13.35
N HIS A 67 -21.63 12.88 -12.38
CA HIS A 67 -21.63 14.34 -12.20
C HIS A 67 -20.61 14.83 -11.17
N ILE A 68 -20.04 13.93 -10.36
CA ILE A 68 -18.96 14.24 -9.42
C ILE A 68 -17.68 14.34 -10.25
N SER A 69 -17.20 15.55 -10.44
CA SER A 69 -15.93 15.77 -11.11
C SER A 69 -14.80 15.20 -10.25
N PHE A 70 -13.74 14.65 -10.84
CA PHE A 70 -12.55 14.16 -10.11
C PHE A 70 -11.87 15.23 -9.23
N ASN A 71 -12.28 16.50 -9.34
CA ASN A 71 -11.84 17.61 -8.50
C ASN A 71 -12.70 17.82 -7.25
N ASP A 72 -13.77 17.06 -7.07
CA ASP A 72 -14.64 17.20 -5.92
C ASP A 72 -14.06 16.40 -4.75
N ASN A 73 -13.49 17.14 -3.78
CA ASN A 73 -12.93 16.60 -2.53
C ASN A 73 -13.91 15.69 -1.75
N ILE A 74 -15.21 15.75 -2.07
CA ILE A 74 -16.29 14.94 -1.48
C ILE A 74 -15.99 13.43 -1.53
N LEU A 75 -15.47 12.91 -2.64
CA LEU A 75 -15.15 11.48 -2.74
C LEU A 75 -14.00 11.11 -1.80
N HIS A 76 -12.96 11.94 -1.78
CA HIS A 76 -11.80 11.72 -0.93
C HIS A 76 -12.16 11.82 0.56
N ASP A 77 -12.93 12.83 0.94
CA ASP A 77 -13.37 13.04 2.32
C ASP A 77 -14.22 11.87 2.82
N LYS A 78 -15.10 11.31 1.98
CA LYS A 78 -15.88 10.10 2.31
C LYS A 78 -15.03 8.83 2.40
N LEU A 79 -14.03 8.68 1.53
CA LEU A 79 -13.13 7.52 1.57
C LEU A 79 -12.30 7.50 2.84
N ILE A 80 -11.86 8.66 3.35
CA ILE A 80 -11.13 8.77 4.63
C ILE A 80 -12.01 8.33 5.83
N CYS A 81 -13.33 8.49 5.75
CA CYS A 81 -14.23 8.04 6.80
C CYS A 81 -14.37 6.51 6.89
N CYS A 82 -13.93 5.75 5.87
CA CYS A 82 -14.11 4.29 5.82
C CYS A 82 -13.01 3.54 6.61
N ILE A 83 -13.16 3.51 7.93
CA ILE A 83 -12.18 2.94 8.88
C ILE A 83 -12.06 1.41 8.72
N TYR A 84 -13.17 0.68 8.58
CA TYR A 84 -13.16 -0.78 8.41
C TYR A 84 -12.57 -1.17 7.05
N LEU A 85 -12.90 -0.43 5.99
CA LEU A 85 -12.36 -0.61 4.66
C LEU A 85 -10.83 -0.39 4.64
N GLU A 86 -10.35 0.69 5.26
CA GLU A 86 -8.92 0.96 5.38
C GLU A 86 -8.22 -0.15 6.19
N SER A 87 -8.82 -0.55 7.32
CA SER A 87 -8.28 -1.57 8.21
C SER A 87 -8.08 -2.91 7.49
N ILE A 88 -9.07 -3.39 6.73
CA ILE A 88 -8.94 -4.67 6.03
C ILE A 88 -7.96 -4.61 4.85
N ILE A 89 -7.83 -3.47 4.17
CA ILE A 89 -6.79 -3.27 3.14
C ILE A 89 -5.40 -3.34 3.78
N ASN A 90 -5.21 -2.65 4.91
CA ASN A 90 -3.96 -2.66 5.66
C ASN A 90 -3.63 -4.07 6.18
N GLU A 91 -4.61 -4.79 6.71
CA GLU A 91 -4.43 -6.15 7.18
C GLU A 91 -4.11 -7.12 6.03
N SER A 92 -4.77 -6.95 4.88
CA SER A 92 -4.43 -7.70 3.67
C SER A 92 -2.97 -7.49 3.29
N LEU A 93 -2.54 -6.23 3.19
CA LEU A 93 -1.16 -5.86 2.91
C LEU A 93 -0.19 -6.30 4.01
N ARG A 94 -0.62 -6.43 5.26
CA ARG A 94 0.21 -6.97 6.34
C ARG A 94 0.50 -8.46 6.11
N LEU A 95 -0.52 -9.22 5.70
CA LEU A 95 -0.44 -10.68 5.56
C LEU A 95 0.30 -11.13 4.30
N TYR A 96 0.06 -10.53 3.14
CA TYR A 96 0.62 -11.06 1.87
C TYR A 96 1.80 -10.24 1.32
N SER A 97 1.94 -8.96 1.66
CA SER A 97 2.94 -8.10 1.03
C SER A 97 4.36 -8.52 1.39
N ASN A 98 5.13 -8.87 0.37
CA ASN A 98 6.54 -9.21 0.49
C ASN A 98 7.42 -8.22 -0.27
N SER A 99 7.35 -6.95 0.11
CA SER A 99 8.14 -5.90 -0.51
C SER A 99 9.57 -5.86 0.03
N MET A 100 10.50 -5.50 -0.85
CA MET A 100 11.93 -5.44 -0.56
C MET A 100 12.43 -4.01 -0.71
N ILE A 101 12.99 -3.45 0.35
CA ILE A 101 13.64 -2.14 0.32
C ILE A 101 15.13 -2.37 0.07
N MET A 102 15.64 -1.79 -1.01
CA MET A 102 17.05 -1.91 -1.40
C MET A 102 17.73 -0.54 -1.41
N ARG A 103 18.99 -0.52 -0.95
CA ARG A 103 19.88 0.65 -1.00
C ARG A 103 21.28 0.20 -1.39
N LYS A 104 21.99 1.01 -2.18
CA LYS A 104 23.40 0.77 -2.54
C LYS A 104 24.29 1.75 -1.78
N SER A 105 25.33 1.23 -1.14
CA SER A 105 26.31 2.05 -0.44
C SER A 105 27.20 2.82 -1.44
N ILE A 106 27.28 4.14 -1.29
CA ILE A 106 28.09 5.02 -2.16
C ILE A 106 29.55 5.11 -1.67
N LYS A 107 29.78 4.94 -0.35
CA LYS A 107 31.09 5.05 0.30
C LYS A 107 31.21 4.08 1.45
N ASN A 108 32.42 3.85 1.96
CA ASN A 108 32.59 3.09 3.19
C ASN A 108 32.00 3.89 4.37
N PHE A 109 31.15 3.27 5.19
CA PHE A 109 30.63 3.90 6.39
C PHE A 109 30.33 2.87 7.49
N GLU A 110 30.27 3.36 8.72
CA GLU A 110 29.85 2.58 9.88
C GLU A 110 28.38 2.89 10.18
N PHE A 111 27.55 1.85 10.27
CA PHE A 111 26.12 1.94 10.56
C PHE A 111 25.84 1.45 11.97
N THR A 112 25.25 2.31 12.80
CA THR A 112 24.86 1.96 14.16
C THR A 112 23.41 1.48 14.16
N LEU A 113 23.19 0.24 14.60
CA LEU A 113 21.87 -0.35 14.82
C LEU A 113 21.22 0.19 16.10
N HIS A 114 19.91 -0.02 16.24
CA HIS A 114 19.15 0.37 17.44
C HIS A 114 19.69 -0.26 18.75
N ASP A 115 20.26 -1.45 18.66
CA ASP A 115 20.90 -2.16 19.78
C ASP A 115 22.34 -1.71 20.06
N LYS A 116 22.75 -0.56 19.50
CA LYS A 116 24.09 0.05 19.61
C LYS A 116 25.21 -0.77 18.95
N ARG A 117 24.91 -1.88 18.26
CA ARG A 117 25.92 -2.59 17.47
C ARG A 117 26.30 -1.74 16.26
N LYS A 118 27.58 -1.76 15.92
CA LYS A 118 28.11 -1.05 14.76
C LYS A 118 28.48 -2.05 13.67
N ILE A 119 28.07 -1.76 12.44
CA ILE A 119 28.34 -2.59 11.27
C ILE A 119 29.10 -1.75 10.25
N PHE A 120 30.25 -2.26 9.80
CA PHE A 120 30.99 -1.63 8.72
C PHE A 120 30.43 -2.04 7.35
N ILE A 121 30.00 -1.07 6.57
CA ILE A 121 29.43 -1.28 5.23
C ILE A 121 30.42 -0.76 4.18
N LYS A 122 30.88 -1.66 3.31
CA LYS A 122 31.78 -1.31 2.21
C LYS A 122 31.04 -0.56 1.11
N LYS A 123 31.75 0.31 0.39
CA LYS A 123 31.31 0.96 -0.84
C LYS A 123 30.82 -0.09 -1.84
N ASN A 124 29.76 0.25 -2.57
CA ASN A 124 29.06 -0.59 -3.53
C ASN A 124 28.35 -1.82 -2.94
N SER A 125 28.37 -2.03 -1.62
CA SER A 125 27.56 -3.08 -0.99
C SER A 125 26.07 -2.78 -1.15
N LEU A 126 25.29 -3.82 -1.37
CA LEU A 126 23.85 -3.71 -1.53
C LEU A 126 23.15 -4.12 -0.23
N LEU A 127 22.47 -3.16 0.38
CA LEU A 127 21.70 -3.34 1.61
C LEU A 127 20.27 -3.72 1.22
N ARG A 128 19.77 -4.79 1.84
CA ARG A 128 18.48 -5.39 1.57
C ARG A 128 17.69 -5.46 2.86
N TYR A 129 16.45 -5.00 2.81
CA TYR A 129 15.52 -5.12 3.91
C TYR A 129 14.23 -5.74 3.40
N ILE A 130 13.85 -6.90 3.94
CA ILE A 130 12.65 -7.64 3.54
C ILE A 130 11.58 -7.40 4.60
N LEU A 131 10.45 -6.82 4.19
CA LEU A 131 9.40 -6.36 5.11
C LEU A 131 8.63 -7.49 5.81
N ILE A 132 8.64 -8.70 5.25
CA ILE A 132 7.95 -9.86 5.83
C ILE A 132 8.42 -10.14 7.27
N LEU A 133 9.68 -9.83 7.58
CA LEU A 133 10.27 -10.06 8.89
C LEU A 133 9.67 -9.18 9.99
N LEU A 134 9.09 -8.01 9.67
CA LEU A 134 8.41 -7.18 10.68
C LEU A 134 6.92 -7.48 10.79
N LYS A 135 6.26 -7.74 9.66
CA LYS A 135 4.80 -7.83 9.57
C LYS A 135 4.23 -9.07 10.26
N MET A 136 5.03 -10.12 10.38
CA MET A 136 4.68 -11.37 11.06
C MET A 136 5.17 -11.44 12.52
N ILE A 137 5.84 -10.40 13.04
CA ILE A 137 6.29 -10.38 14.44
C ILE A 137 5.08 -10.08 15.35
N GLN A 138 4.67 -11.12 16.07
CA GLN A 138 3.52 -11.12 16.99
C GLN A 138 3.64 -10.11 18.14
N THR A 139 4.87 -9.68 18.49
CA THR A 139 5.10 -8.68 19.56
C THR A 139 4.71 -7.25 19.15
N ILE A 140 4.66 -6.92 17.84
CA ILE A 140 4.17 -5.61 17.37
C ILE A 140 2.63 -5.58 17.33
N LEU A 141 2.00 -6.74 17.02
CA LEU A 141 0.55 -6.92 17.03
C LEU A 141 -0.09 -6.67 18.40
N LEU A 142 0.53 -7.13 19.49
CA LEU A 142 0.03 -6.90 20.85
C LEU A 142 0.04 -5.42 21.28
N LEU A 143 0.97 -4.62 20.75
CA LEU A 143 1.01 -3.17 21.00
C LEU A 143 -0.05 -2.41 20.21
N GLN A 144 -0.32 -2.79 18.95
CA GLN A 144 -1.37 -2.14 18.15
C GLN A 144 -2.79 -2.55 18.58
N ILE A 145 -3.01 -3.80 18.99
CA ILE A 145 -4.32 -4.28 19.47
C ILE A 145 -4.67 -3.68 20.84
N ASN A 146 -3.69 -3.56 21.76
CA ASN A 146 -3.94 -2.93 23.06
C ASN A 146 -4.19 -1.42 22.97
N LEU A 147 -3.63 -0.72 21.97
CA LEU A 147 -3.97 0.70 21.73
C LEU A 147 -5.37 0.88 21.12
N PHE A 148 -5.86 -0.08 20.33
CA PHE A 148 -7.20 0.00 19.72
C PHE A 148 -8.35 -0.38 20.67
N LEU A 149 -8.07 -1.13 21.75
CA LEU A 149 -9.09 -1.60 22.71
C LEU A 149 -9.20 -0.75 23.99
N ILE A 150 -8.26 0.18 24.24
CA ILE A 150 -8.28 1.02 25.45
C ILE A 150 -9.03 2.35 25.21
N ASP A 151 -9.27 2.73 23.96
CA ASP A 151 -9.95 3.99 23.59
C ASP A 151 -11.36 3.79 22.97
N LEU A 152 -12.04 2.69 23.28
CA LEU A 152 -13.48 2.46 23.00
C LEU A 152 -14.31 2.41 24.28
#